data_AF-A0A316JUM9-F1
#
_entry.id   AF-A0A316JUM9-F1
#
_cell.length_a   1.000
_cell.length_b   1.000
_cell.length_c   1.000
_cell.angle_alpha   90.00
_cell.angle_beta   90.00
_cell.angle_gamma   90.00
#
_symmetry.space_group_name_H-M   'P 1'
#
loop_
_entity.id
_entity.type
_entity.pdbx_description
1 polymer ?
#
loop_
_entity_poly.entity_id
_entity_poly.type
_entity_poly.pdbx_seq_one_letter_code
_entity_poly.pdbx_strand_id
1 'polypeptide(L)'
;MSKPEFTPGPWSFRQNRNCSLDFFGEGGQRLVLGNTFLINQDANAHLIAAAPSLYRCLAEVRKWMDTDEFGPWEAAFCAEIDAVLAKARGETHPSGGDRHGE
;
A
#
# COMPACT_ATOMS: atom_id res chain seq x y z
N MET A 1 -16.27 15.19 9.54
CA MET A 1 -15.98 14.02 8.68
C MET A 1 -17.01 12.94 9.04
N SER A 2 -17.70 12.37 8.06
CA SER A 2 -18.65 11.27 8.32
C SER A 2 -17.88 10.01 8.73
N LYS A 3 -18.51 9.20 9.59
CA LYS A 3 -18.00 7.88 9.97
C LYS A 3 -17.92 7.02 8.70
N PRO A 4 -16.83 6.27 8.45
CA PRO A 4 -16.76 5.38 7.30
C PRO A 4 -17.86 4.32 7.40
N GLU A 5 -18.70 4.26 6.37
CA GLU A 5 -19.73 3.24 6.22
C GLU A 5 -19.14 2.08 5.43
N PHE A 6 -19.07 0.91 6.06
CA PHE A 6 -18.67 -0.32 5.40
C PHE A 6 -19.83 -0.84 4.56
N THR A 7 -19.58 -1.24 3.32
CA THR A 7 -20.59 -1.94 2.52
C THR A 7 -20.96 -3.26 3.24
N PRO A 8 -22.23 -3.55 3.53
CA PRO A 8 -22.58 -4.86 4.09
C PRO A 8 -22.31 -5.98 3.07
N GLY A 9 -21.82 -7.12 3.53
CA GLY A 9 -21.74 -8.36 2.73
C GLY A 9 -23.10 -9.06 2.63
N PRO A 10 -23.21 -10.17 1.87
CA PRO A 10 -22.14 -10.91 1.22
C PRO A 10 -21.65 -10.24 -0.07
N TRP A 11 -20.35 -10.33 -0.33
CA TRP A 11 -19.74 -9.89 -1.57
C TRP A 11 -19.28 -11.06 -2.40
N SER A 12 -19.25 -10.88 -3.71
CA SER A 12 -18.56 -11.78 -4.63
C SER A 12 -17.69 -10.97 -5.59
N PHE A 13 -16.72 -11.62 -6.21
CA PHE A 13 -15.95 -11.01 -7.26
C PHE A 13 -15.94 -11.88 -8.52
N ARG A 14 -15.77 -11.24 -9.68
CA ARG A 14 -15.57 -11.90 -10.96
C ARG A 14 -14.34 -11.32 -11.63
N GLN A 15 -13.40 -12.20 -11.97
CA GLN A 15 -12.31 -11.86 -12.86
C GLN A 15 -12.78 -12.03 -14.31
N ASN A 16 -12.71 -10.96 -15.08
CA ASN A 16 -13.10 -10.96 -16.48
C ASN A 16 -11.89 -11.31 -17.37
N ARG A 17 -12.16 -11.75 -18.60
CA ARG A 17 -11.11 -12.09 -19.60
C ARG A 17 -10.22 -10.91 -19.97
N ASN A 18 -10.70 -9.71 -19.73
CA ASN A 18 -9.99 -8.46 -19.93
C ASN A 18 -9.17 -8.07 -18.67
N CYS A 19 -8.92 -8.99 -17.75
CA CYS A 19 -8.24 -8.73 -16.48
C CYS A 19 -8.91 -7.67 -15.59
N SER A 20 -10.17 -7.27 -15.83
CA SER A 20 -10.87 -6.46 -14.84
C SER A 20 -11.40 -7.34 -13.72
N LEU A 21 -11.44 -6.79 -12.51
CA LEU A 21 -12.06 -7.42 -11.34
C LEU A 21 -13.35 -6.66 -11.02
N ASP A 22 -14.49 -7.31 -11.19
CA ASP A 22 -15.78 -6.78 -10.77
C ASP A 22 -16.10 -7.26 -9.36
N PHE A 23 -16.44 -6.34 -8.46
CA PHE A 23 -17.00 -6.66 -7.15
C PHE A 23 -18.52 -6.51 -7.18
N PHE A 24 -19.24 -7.47 -6.63
CA PHE A 24 -20.69 -7.47 -6.53
C PHE A 24 -21.13 -7.52 -5.08
N GLY A 25 -22.15 -6.72 -4.76
CA GLY A 25 -22.88 -6.78 -3.49
C GLY A 25 -23.99 -7.83 -3.52
N GLU A 26 -24.75 -7.86 -2.43
CA GLU A 26 -25.95 -8.69 -2.32
C GLU A 26 -26.92 -8.38 -3.49
N GLY A 27 -27.49 -9.42 -4.10
CA GLY A 27 -28.38 -9.28 -5.27
C GLY A 27 -27.67 -9.03 -6.61
N GLY A 28 -26.33 -9.07 -6.66
CA GLY A 28 -25.58 -8.97 -7.91
C GLY A 28 -25.39 -7.54 -8.42
N GLN A 29 -25.64 -6.53 -7.59
CA GLN A 29 -25.29 -5.15 -7.90
C GLN A 29 -23.77 -4.99 -8.03
N ARG A 30 -23.29 -4.43 -9.15
CA ARG A 30 -21.86 -4.12 -9.32
C ARG A 30 -21.48 -2.92 -8.44
N LEU A 31 -20.56 -3.15 -7.50
CA LEU A 31 -20.06 -2.15 -6.56
C LEU A 31 -18.86 -1.39 -7.12
N VAL A 32 -17.89 -2.11 -7.70
CA VAL A 32 -16.61 -1.56 -8.19
C VAL A 32 -16.15 -2.33 -9.43
N LEU A 33 -15.58 -1.60 -10.40
CA LEU A 33 -14.80 -2.13 -11.50
C LEU A 33 -13.32 -1.79 -11.24
N GLY A 34 -12.53 -2.78 -10.86
CA GLY A 34 -11.08 -2.65 -10.73
C GLY A 34 -10.42 -3.00 -12.06
N ASN A 35 -9.80 -2.03 -12.72
CA ASN A 35 -9.07 -2.30 -13.96
C ASN A 35 -7.63 -2.72 -13.64
N THR A 36 -7.28 -4.00 -13.80
CA THR A 36 -5.92 -4.49 -13.49
C THR A 36 -5.04 -4.64 -14.74
N PHE A 37 -5.44 -4.06 -15.88
CA PHE A 37 -4.58 -4.04 -17.06
C PHE A 37 -3.25 -3.37 -16.71
N LEU A 38 -2.15 -4.03 -17.07
CA LEU A 38 -0.74 -3.61 -16.92
C LEU A 38 0.02 -4.06 -15.67
N ILE A 39 -0.52 -5.01 -14.88
CA ILE A 39 0.25 -5.62 -13.80
C ILE A 39 0.98 -6.85 -14.35
N ASN A 40 2.30 -6.78 -14.54
CA ASN A 40 3.13 -7.98 -14.75
C ASN A 40 3.01 -8.84 -13.48
N GLN A 41 2.08 -9.80 -13.50
CA GLN A 41 1.66 -10.55 -12.32
C GLN A 41 2.83 -11.33 -11.71
N ASP A 42 3.74 -11.84 -12.56
CA ASP A 42 4.89 -12.62 -12.12
C ASP A 42 5.95 -11.74 -11.43
N ALA A 43 6.29 -10.59 -12.03
CA ALA A 43 7.22 -9.64 -11.43
C ALA A 43 6.71 -9.12 -10.07
N ASN A 44 5.40 -8.90 -9.97
CA ASN A 44 4.78 -8.40 -8.74
C ASN A 44 4.59 -9.51 -7.70
N ALA A 45 4.39 -10.77 -8.09
CA ALA A 45 4.30 -11.88 -7.16
C ALA A 45 5.60 -12.05 -6.35
N HIS A 46 6.76 -11.97 -7.01
CA HIS A 46 8.05 -12.04 -6.33
C HIS A 46 8.26 -10.86 -5.37
N LEU A 47 7.91 -9.64 -5.78
CA LEU A 47 8.03 -8.45 -4.93
C LEU A 47 7.10 -8.51 -3.71
N ILE A 48 5.85 -8.93 -3.90
CA ILE A 48 4.87 -9.12 -2.82
C ILE A 48 5.36 -10.20 -1.84
N ALA A 49 5.88 -11.32 -2.35
CA ALA A 49 6.42 -12.39 -1.52
C ALA A 49 7.66 -11.96 -0.72
N ALA A 50 8.52 -11.12 -1.30
CA ALA A 50 9.71 -10.59 -0.64
C ALA A 50 9.43 -9.41 0.30
N ALA A 51 8.31 -8.70 0.15
CA ALA A 51 8.02 -7.49 0.93
C ALA A 51 8.06 -7.69 2.46
N PRO A 52 7.51 -8.78 3.04
CA PRO A 52 7.57 -9.00 4.49
C PRO A 52 8.98 -9.24 5.03
N SER A 53 9.88 -9.87 4.26
CA SER A 53 11.27 -10.07 4.68
C SER A 53 12.08 -8.79 4.51
N LEU A 54 11.89 -8.07 3.40
CA LEU A 54 12.51 -6.76 3.15
C LEU A 54 12.15 -5.75 4.24
N TYR A 55 10.86 -5.67 4.61
CA TYR A 55 10.39 -4.80 5.68
C TYR A 55 11.07 -5.14 7.02
N ARG A 56 11.13 -6.43 7.37
CA ARG A 56 11.78 -6.89 8.61
C ARG A 56 13.27 -6.57 8.62
N CYS A 57 13.99 -6.88 7.55
CA CYS A 57 15.41 -6.56 7.44
C CYS A 57 15.66 -5.06 7.62
N LEU A 58 14.87 -4.21 6.98
CA LEU A 58 15.03 -2.77 7.05
C LEU A 58 14.74 -2.23 8.47
N ALA A 59 13.71 -2.75 9.14
CA ALA A 59 13.41 -2.39 10.53
C ALA A 59 14.53 -2.82 11.50
N GLU A 60 15.15 -3.98 11.30
CA GLU A 60 16.28 -4.42 12.11
C GLU A 60 17.53 -3.57 11.86
N VAL A 61 17.83 -3.24 10.58
CA VAL A 61 18.93 -2.32 10.25
C VAL A 61 18.75 -0.98 10.95
N ARG A 62 17.54 -0.41 10.94
CA ARG A 62 17.28 0.87 11.61
C ARG A 62 17.55 0.83 13.12
N LYS A 63 17.20 -0.27 13.79
CA LYS A 63 17.47 -0.47 15.22
C LYS A 63 18.96 -0.55 15.53
N TRP A 64 19.73 -1.20 14.64
CA TRP A 64 21.19 -1.27 14.77
C TRP A 64 21.83 0.10 14.55
N MET A 65 21.24 0.88 13.65
CA MET A 65 21.61 2.26 13.39
C MET A 65 20.96 3.23 14.40
N ASP A 66 20.75 2.82 15.64
CA ASP A 66 20.28 3.69 16.73
C ASP A 66 21.39 3.80 17.79
N THR A 67 22.48 4.46 17.41
CA THR A 67 23.64 4.71 18.26
C THR A 67 23.90 6.21 18.38
N ASP A 68 24.35 6.66 19.55
CA ASP A 68 24.44 8.09 19.91
C ASP A 68 25.50 8.91 19.13
N GLU A 69 26.27 8.29 18.23
CA GLU A 69 27.39 8.91 17.51
C GLU A 69 27.28 8.78 15.98
N PHE A 70 26.24 9.36 15.38
CA PHE A 70 26.14 9.44 13.92
C PHE A 70 26.70 10.73 13.34
N GLY A 71 27.40 10.59 12.22
CA GLY A 71 27.70 11.70 11.33
C GLY A 71 26.46 12.18 10.57
N PRO A 72 26.57 13.31 9.85
CA PRO A 72 25.45 13.87 9.09
C PRO A 72 24.89 12.92 8.02
N TRP A 73 25.73 12.06 7.45
CA TRP A 73 25.32 11.11 6.43
C TRP A 73 24.47 9.98 7.00
N GLU A 74 24.90 9.38 8.12
CA GLU A 74 24.17 8.30 8.79
C GLU A 74 22.82 8.79 9.32
N ALA A 75 22.77 10.01 9.87
CA ALA A 75 21.51 10.62 10.29
C ALA A 75 20.53 10.81 9.12
N ALA A 76 21.00 11.27 7.96
CA ALA A 76 20.18 11.40 6.76
C ALA A 76 19.70 10.03 6.25
N PHE A 77 20.57 9.03 6.26
CA PHE A 77 20.20 7.67 5.85
C PHE A 77 19.19 7.03 6.80
N CYS A 78 19.31 7.22 8.12
CA CYS A 78 18.30 6.80 9.09
C CYS A 78 16.94 7.46 8.83
N ALA A 79 16.93 8.76 8.50
CA ALA A 79 15.69 9.47 8.16
C ALA A 79 15.03 8.92 6.89
N GLU A 80 15.83 8.53 5.88
CA GLU A 80 15.31 7.85 4.68
C GLU A 80 14.70 6.49 5.02
N ILE A 81 15.37 5.69 5.86
CA ILE A 81 14.84 4.41 6.32
C ILE A 81 13.51 4.60 7.07
N ASP A 82 13.44 5.57 7.97
CA ASP A 82 12.23 5.88 8.74
C ASP A 82 11.07 6.28 7.82
N ALA A 83 11.34 7.09 6.79
CA ALA A 83 10.36 7.48 5.78
C ALA A 83 9.83 6.28 4.96
N VAL A 84 10.72 5.37 4.54
CA VAL A 84 10.33 4.16 3.80
C VAL A 84 9.49 3.22 4.67
N LEU A 85 9.87 3.04 5.94
CA LEU A 85 9.12 2.22 6.89
C LEU A 85 7.73 2.82 7.20
N ALA A 86 7.65 4.15 7.36
CA ALA A 86 6.38 4.86 7.56
C ALA A 86 5.46 4.70 6.34
N LYS A 87 6.01 4.81 5.12
CA LYS A 87 5.27 4.56 3.89
C LYS A 87 4.75 3.12 3.81
N ALA A 88 5.58 2.13 4.15
CA ALA A 88 5.18 0.72 4.14
C ALA A 88 4.09 0.39 5.18
N ARG A 89 4.05 1.11 6.30
CA ARG A 89 2.97 1.00 7.32
C ARG A 89 1.71 1.79 6.97
N GLY A 90 1.74 2.63 5.93
CA GLY A 90 0.63 3.52 5.57
C GLY A 90 0.51 4.76 6.47
N GLU A 91 1.58 5.11 7.20
CA GLU A 91 1.63 6.28 8.10
C GLU A 91 1.81 7.59 7.33
N THR A 92 2.35 7.54 6.11
CA THR A 92 2.40 8.68 5.20
C THR A 92 1.18 8.64 4.28
N HIS A 93 0.07 9.22 4.74
CA HIS A 93 -1.04 9.53 3.85
C HIS A 93 -0.59 10.68 2.93
N PRO A 94 -0.81 10.62 1.59
CA PRO A 94 -0.81 11.86 0.83
C PRO A 94 -1.94 12.70 1.42
N SER A 95 -1.61 13.81 2.05
CA SER A 95 -2.58 14.87 2.33
C SER A 95 -3.27 15.19 1.02
N GLY A 96 -4.61 15.17 1.05
CA GLY A 96 -5.48 15.18 -0.10
C GLY A 96 -5.04 16.12 -1.22
N GLY A 97 -5.06 15.58 -2.44
CA GLY A 97 -4.94 16.38 -3.65
C GLY A 97 -6.02 17.46 -3.68
N ASP A 98 -5.60 18.61 -4.16
CA ASP A 98 -6.43 19.75 -4.51
C ASP A 98 -7.72 19.29 -5.18
N ARG A 99 -8.84 19.55 -4.51
CA ARG A 99 -10.12 19.69 -5.19
C ARG A 99 -10.04 21.00 -5.98
N HIS A 100 -9.53 20.93 -7.21
CA HIS A 100 -9.91 21.92 -8.20
C HIS A 100 -11.37 21.66 -8.57
N GLY A 101 -12.24 22.50 -7.99
CA GLY A 101 -13.52 22.80 -8.62
C GLY A 101 -13.26 23.57 -9.90
N GLU A 102 -13.94 23.19 -10.97
CA GLU A 102 -15.03 23.92 -11.63
C GLU A 102 -15.76 22.97 -12.58
#